data_AF-A0A6P0LPI6-F1
#
_entry.id   AF-A0A6P0LPI6-F1
#
_cell.length_a   1.000
_cell.length_b   1.000
_cell.length_c   1.000
_cell.angle_alpha   90.00
_cell.angle_beta   90.00
_cell.angle_gamma   90.00
#
_symmetry.space_group_name_H-M   'P 1'
#
loop_
_entity.id
_entity.type
_entity.pdbx_description
1 polymer ?
#
loop_
_entity_poly.entity_id
_entity_poly.type
_entity_poly.pdbx_seq_one_letter_code
_entity_poly.pdbx_strand_id
1 'polypeptide(L)'
;MKRIMQAMLAIVFALVAVLSLQVGHAYAQDASPQEVEVVYEYGWFTVKAEESKEIINVIQDVPLDFELVDLGDEGSTVSVLGCGDYVLGGRDYIGETCEPPSSDITIENKGPDDVDVNIWPQ
;
A
#
# COMPACT_ATOMS: atom_id res chain seq x y z
N MET A 1 -16.27 -59.63 -2.13
CA MET A 1 -15.91 -58.73 -3.25
C MET A 1 -16.57 -57.33 -3.16
N LYS A 2 -17.85 -57.19 -2.79
CA LYS A 2 -18.54 -55.87 -2.67
C LYS A 2 -17.90 -54.86 -1.69
N ARG A 3 -17.36 -55.31 -0.54
CA ARG A 3 -16.78 -54.43 0.49
C ARG A 3 -15.44 -53.79 0.09
N ILE A 4 -14.63 -54.50 -0.71
CA ILE A 4 -13.33 -54.00 -1.19
C ILE A 4 -13.53 -52.89 -2.23
N MET A 5 -14.53 -53.06 -3.11
CA MET A 5 -14.90 -52.07 -4.12
C MET A 5 -15.43 -50.77 -3.50
N GLN A 6 -16.19 -50.86 -2.40
CA GLN A 6 -16.65 -49.69 -1.64
C GLN A 6 -15.50 -48.96 -0.94
N ALA A 7 -14.52 -49.70 -0.39
CA ALA A 7 -13.35 -49.10 0.25
C ALA A 7 -12.45 -48.37 -0.76
N MET A 8 -12.24 -48.93 -1.94
CA MET A 8 -11.48 -48.27 -3.02
C MET A 8 -12.16 -46.98 -3.48
N LEU A 9 -13.48 -46.99 -3.63
CA LEU A 9 -14.23 -45.81 -4.06
C LEU A 9 -14.16 -44.69 -3.01
N ALA A 10 -14.26 -45.03 -1.72
CA ALA A 10 -14.15 -44.06 -0.63
C ALA A 10 -12.76 -43.39 -0.57
N ILE A 11 -11.69 -44.14 -0.85
CA ILE A 11 -10.32 -43.60 -0.93
C ILE A 11 -10.21 -42.59 -2.08
N VAL A 12 -10.79 -42.89 -3.25
CA VAL A 12 -10.79 -41.97 -4.39
C VAL A 12 -11.55 -40.68 -4.09
N PHE A 13 -12.73 -40.76 -3.45
CA PHE A 13 -13.49 -39.55 -3.06
C PHE A 13 -12.75 -38.71 -2.02
N ALA A 14 -12.06 -39.33 -1.06
CA ALA A 14 -11.25 -38.61 -0.08
C ALA A 14 -10.06 -37.90 -0.74
N LEU A 15 -9.39 -38.54 -1.70
CA LEU A 15 -8.29 -37.93 -2.45
C LEU A 15 -8.74 -36.70 -3.26
N VAL A 16 -9.90 -36.79 -3.93
CA VAL A 16 -10.47 -35.65 -4.68
C VAL A 16 -10.86 -34.51 -3.75
N ALA A 17 -11.46 -34.80 -2.59
CA ALA A 17 -11.84 -33.76 -1.63
C ALA A 17 -10.62 -33.02 -1.05
N VAL A 18 -9.54 -33.73 -0.74
CA VAL A 18 -8.28 -33.11 -0.25
C VAL A 18 -7.65 -32.22 -1.32
N LEU A 19 -7.64 -32.65 -2.58
CA LEU A 19 -7.14 -31.84 -3.69
C LEU A 19 -7.98 -30.57 -3.90
N SER A 20 -9.31 -30.66 -3.83
CA SER A 20 -10.20 -29.50 -3.98
C SER A 20 -10.03 -28.46 -2.85
N LEU A 21 -9.80 -28.92 -1.62
CA LEU A 21 -9.52 -28.03 -0.47
C LEU A 21 -8.18 -27.31 -0.63
N GLN A 22 -7.15 -27.98 -1.15
CA GLN A 22 -5.84 -27.36 -1.39
C GLN A 22 -5.90 -26.27 -2.47
N VAL A 23 -6.68 -26.47 -3.53
CA VAL A 23 -6.86 -25.44 -4.57
C VAL A 23 -7.64 -24.24 -4.04
N GLY A 24 -8.66 -24.45 -3.19
CA GLY A 24 -9.43 -23.36 -2.60
C GLY A 24 -8.63 -22.46 -1.66
N HIS A 25 -7.70 -23.03 -0.86
CA HIS A 25 -6.82 -22.24 0.00
C HIS A 25 -5.72 -21.51 -0.77
N ALA A 26 -5.24 -22.06 -1.90
CA ALA A 26 -4.23 -21.40 -2.72
C ALA A 26 -4.74 -20.09 -3.35
N TYR A 27 -6.04 -20.02 -3.72
CA TYR A 27 -6.63 -18.82 -4.32
C TYR A 27 -7.07 -17.76 -3.29
N ALA A 28 -7.24 -18.13 -2.02
CA ALA A 28 -7.72 -17.20 -0.99
C ALA A 28 -6.60 -16.42 -0.29
N GLN A 29 -5.33 -16.77 -0.50
CA GLN A 29 -4.19 -16.16 0.20
C GLN A 29 -3.42 -15.09 -0.59
N ASP A 30 -3.74 -14.88 -1.87
CA ASP A 30 -3.01 -13.92 -2.73
C ASP A 30 -3.73 -12.57 -2.89
N ALA A 31 -4.72 -12.28 -2.04
CA ALA A 31 -5.25 -10.92 -1.85
C ALA A 31 -4.65 -10.30 -0.58
N SER A 32 -3.33 -10.43 -0.40
CA SER A 32 -2.59 -9.47 0.41
C SER A 32 -2.57 -8.16 -0.37
N PRO A 33 -2.91 -6.99 0.21
CA PRO A 33 -2.51 -5.74 -0.41
C PRO A 33 -1.00 -5.83 -0.64
N GLN A 34 -0.59 -5.78 -1.91
CA GLN A 34 0.83 -5.73 -2.22
C GLN A 34 1.29 -4.36 -1.70
N GLU A 35 2.15 -4.36 -0.69
CA GLU A 35 2.96 -3.18 -0.37
C GLU A 35 3.90 -3.01 -1.57
N VAL A 36 3.46 -2.25 -2.57
CA VAL A 36 4.27 -1.93 -3.73
C VAL A 36 5.30 -0.92 -3.26
N GLU A 37 6.52 -1.39 -2.99
CA GLU A 37 7.65 -0.51 -2.74
C GLU A 37 8.00 0.19 -4.05
N VAL A 38 7.52 1.42 -4.22
CA VAL A 38 7.93 2.27 -5.34
C VAL A 38 9.02 3.20 -4.85
N VAL A 39 10.25 2.95 -5.31
CA VAL A 39 11.39 3.85 -5.13
C VAL A 39 11.22 4.98 -6.14
N TYR A 40 10.62 6.09 -5.72
CA TYR A 40 10.48 7.28 -6.57
C TYR A 40 11.77 8.12 -6.54
N GLU A 41 12.24 8.50 -7.73
CA GLU A 41 13.17 9.63 -7.89
C GLU A 41 12.38 10.94 -7.70
N TYR A 42 13.03 12.00 -7.21
CA TYR A 42 12.44 13.33 -7.00
C TYR A 42 11.47 13.77 -8.11
N GLY A 43 10.37 14.43 -7.75
CA GLY A 43 9.36 14.92 -8.68
C GLY A 43 7.93 14.75 -8.16
N TRP A 44 6.97 14.88 -9.08
CA TRP A 44 5.54 14.76 -8.80
C TRP A 44 5.06 13.31 -8.86
N PHE A 45 4.29 12.90 -7.86
CA PHE A 45 3.57 11.63 -7.80
C PHE A 45 2.24 11.79 -7.06
N THR A 46 1.30 10.87 -7.30
CA THR A 46 -0.05 10.93 -6.70
C THR A 46 -0.24 9.77 -5.74
N VAL A 47 -0.49 10.08 -4.47
CA VAL A 47 -0.79 9.09 -3.42
C VAL A 47 -2.31 8.89 -3.33
N LYS A 48 -2.76 7.70 -3.74
CA LYS A 48 -4.19 7.36 -3.84
C LYS A 48 -4.88 7.22 -2.49
N ALA A 49 -6.16 7.59 -2.43
CA ALA A 49 -6.98 7.49 -1.21
C ALA A 49 -7.41 6.04 -0.85
N GLU A 50 -7.75 5.23 -1.85
CA GLU A 50 -8.40 3.91 -1.64
C GLU A 50 -7.44 2.71 -1.73
N GLU A 51 -6.26 2.88 -2.31
CA GLU A 51 -5.25 1.81 -2.41
C GLU A 51 -4.21 2.00 -1.31
N SER A 52 -4.41 1.23 -0.22
CA SER A 52 -3.41 0.86 0.79
C SER A 52 -2.01 1.46 0.61
N LYS A 53 -1.65 2.41 1.48
CA LYS A 53 -0.27 2.79 1.82
C LYS A 53 0.70 2.71 0.63
N GLU A 54 0.64 3.66 -0.29
CA GLU A 54 1.77 3.80 -1.22
C GLU A 54 3.00 4.23 -0.41
N ILE A 55 3.87 3.27 -0.12
CA ILE A 55 5.10 3.54 0.62
C ILE A 55 6.10 4.11 -0.36
N ILE A 56 6.25 5.43 -0.31
CA ILE A 56 7.21 6.16 -1.13
C ILE A 56 8.49 6.31 -0.35
N ASN A 57 9.42 5.38 -0.60
CA ASN A 57 10.75 5.37 0.01
C ASN A 57 11.69 6.26 -0.79
N VAL A 58 12.02 7.42 -0.25
CA VAL A 58 13.07 8.30 -0.80
C VAL A 58 14.27 8.25 0.12
N ILE A 59 15.43 7.82 -0.40
CA ILE A 59 16.68 7.61 0.36
C ILE A 59 17.60 8.82 0.20
N GLN A 60 17.93 9.52 1.29
CA GLN A 60 18.76 10.72 1.24
C GLN A 60 19.40 11.15 2.57
N ASP A 61 20.58 11.75 2.47
CA ASP A 61 21.38 12.24 3.61
C ASP A 61 21.22 13.76 3.86
N VAL A 62 20.25 14.40 3.20
CA VAL A 62 20.02 15.85 3.25
C VAL A 62 18.55 16.18 3.51
N PRO A 63 18.24 17.37 4.08
CA PRO A 63 16.87 17.86 4.18
C PRO A 63 16.18 17.99 2.83
N LEU A 64 14.86 18.00 2.88
CA LEU A 64 13.99 17.79 1.73
C LEU A 64 12.90 18.80 1.74
N ASP A 65 12.65 19.37 0.58
CA ASP A 65 11.47 20.17 0.39
C ASP A 65 10.42 19.31 -0.30
N PHE A 66 9.18 19.47 0.17
CA PHE A 66 8.05 18.86 -0.48
C PHE A 66 6.83 19.78 -0.50
N GLU A 67 5.96 19.53 -1.47
CA GLU A 67 4.63 20.10 -1.61
C GLU A 67 3.59 18.97 -1.54
N LEU A 68 2.51 19.20 -0.81
CA LEU A 68 1.33 18.34 -0.76
C LEU A 68 0.15 19.14 -1.31
N VAL A 69 -0.62 18.57 -2.22
CA VAL A 69 -1.79 19.19 -2.84
C VAL A 69 -2.96 18.23 -2.79
N ASP A 70 -4.04 18.63 -2.12
CA ASP A 70 -5.29 17.85 -2.11
C ASP A 70 -6.02 18.05 -3.45
N LEU A 71 -6.39 16.93 -4.10
CA LEU A 71 -7.04 16.97 -5.41
C LEU A 71 -8.58 17.01 -5.32
N GLY A 72 -9.15 16.87 -4.14
CA GLY A 72 -10.58 16.81 -3.90
C GLY A 72 -11.13 17.95 -3.05
N ASP A 73 -12.38 17.81 -2.62
CA ASP A 73 -13.13 18.84 -1.92
C ASP A 73 -13.38 18.47 -0.43
N GLU A 74 -13.08 17.24 -0.03
CA GLU A 74 -13.33 16.73 1.33
C GLU A 74 -12.12 16.98 2.26
N GLY A 75 -10.91 16.97 1.71
CA GLY A 75 -9.66 17.23 2.41
C GLY A 75 -9.06 15.97 3.02
N SER A 76 -7.73 15.87 2.96
CA SER A 76 -6.98 14.66 3.30
C SER A 76 -6.00 14.87 4.45
N THR A 77 -5.66 13.77 5.12
CA THR A 77 -4.55 13.74 6.07
C THR A 77 -3.42 12.92 5.48
N VAL A 78 -2.23 13.52 5.39
CA VAL A 78 -1.03 12.91 4.84
C VAL A 78 -0.01 12.73 5.96
N SER A 79 0.47 11.52 6.16
CA SER A 79 1.49 11.20 7.14
C SER A 79 2.83 11.06 6.43
N VAL A 80 3.77 11.96 6.69
CA VAL A 80 5.14 11.86 6.20
C VAL A 80 5.99 11.31 7.35
N LEU A 81 6.24 10.00 7.34
CA LEU A 81 7.00 9.33 8.39
C LEU A 81 8.41 9.92 8.46
N GLY A 82 8.76 10.44 9.64
CA GLY A 82 9.98 11.20 9.89
C GLY A 82 9.78 12.71 10.02
N CYS A 83 8.68 13.25 9.49
CA CYS A 83 8.40 14.69 9.45
C CYS A 83 7.17 15.07 10.28
N GLY A 84 6.09 14.28 10.18
CA GLY A 84 4.85 14.52 10.91
C GLY A 84 3.61 14.22 10.08
N ASP A 85 2.45 14.61 10.63
CA ASP A 85 1.15 14.51 9.97
C ASP A 85 0.69 15.88 9.50
N TYR A 86 0.22 15.95 8.26
CA TYR A 86 -0.26 17.15 7.57
C TYR A 86 -1.75 17.02 7.29
N VAL A 87 -2.54 18.01 7.71
CA VAL A 87 -3.99 18.06 7.47
C VAL A 87 -4.25 19.11 6.40
N LEU A 88 -4.77 18.66 5.26
CA LEU A 88 -5.15 19.50 4.14
C LEU A 88 -6.66 19.74 4.18
N GLY A 89 -7.09 20.97 3.91
CA GLY A 89 -8.47 21.22 3.49
C GLY A 89 -8.70 20.74 2.05
N GLY A 90 -9.96 20.66 1.62
CA GLY A 90 -10.27 20.42 0.20
C GLY A 90 -9.62 21.48 -0.69
N ARG A 91 -8.90 21.04 -1.73
CA ARG A 91 -8.08 21.85 -2.66
C ARG A 91 -7.00 22.69 -1.98
N ASP A 92 -6.61 22.33 -0.76
CA ASP A 92 -5.55 23.02 -0.04
C ASP A 92 -4.17 22.52 -0.48
N TYR A 93 -3.14 23.30 -0.16
CA TYR A 93 -1.76 22.88 -0.38
C TYR A 93 -0.86 23.31 0.79
N ILE A 94 0.13 22.48 1.08
CA ILE A 94 1.16 22.74 2.08
C ILE A 94 2.53 22.56 1.42
N GLY A 95 3.45 23.47 1.71
CA GLY A 95 4.86 23.33 1.34
C GLY A 95 5.74 23.46 2.57
N GLU A 96 6.57 22.45 2.84
CA GLU A 96 7.46 22.43 3.99
C GLU A 96 8.82 21.82 3.66
N THR A 97 9.81 22.21 4.46
CA THR A 97 11.10 21.51 4.53
C THR A 97 11.04 20.51 5.68
N CYS A 98 11.36 19.25 5.39
CA CYS A 98 11.57 18.22 6.39
C CYS A 98 13.02 17.76 6.45
N GLU A 99 13.53 17.61 7.68
CA GLU A 99 14.79 16.92 7.97
C GLU A 99 14.44 15.56 8.62
N PRO A 100 14.35 14.48 7.84
CA PRO A 100 13.95 13.19 8.38
C PRO A 100 15.05 12.60 9.30
N PRO A 101 14.68 11.90 10.39
CA PRO A 101 15.63 11.29 11.31
C PRO A 101 16.39 10.08 10.72
N SER A 102 15.97 9.59 9.55
CA SER A 102 16.58 8.50 8.79
C SER A 102 16.59 8.81 7.30
N SER A 103 17.42 8.12 6.54
CA SER A 103 17.52 8.30 5.09
C SER A 103 16.21 8.05 4.36
N ASP A 104 15.30 7.27 4.95
CA ASP A 104 14.09 6.80 4.32
C ASP A 104 12.89 7.61 4.83
N ILE A 105 12.16 8.25 3.92
CA ILE A 105 10.83 8.81 4.18
C ILE A 105 9.78 7.83 3.68
N THR A 106 8.60 7.83 4.28
CA THR A 106 7.41 7.16 3.76
C THR A 106 6.24 8.12 3.82
N ILE A 107 5.42 8.19 2.77
CA ILE A 107 4.26 9.07 2.70
C ILE A 107 2.99 8.23 2.66
N GLU A 108 2.12 8.37 3.66
CA GLU A 108 0.83 7.67 3.71
C GLU A 108 -0.32 8.66 3.55
N ASN A 109 -1.20 8.45 2.58
CA ASN A 109 -2.49 9.15 2.52
C ASN A 109 -3.52 8.40 3.37
N LYS A 110 -4.12 9.12 4.33
CA LYS A 110 -5.18 8.63 5.23
C LYS A 110 -6.51 9.35 4.99
N GLY A 111 -6.57 10.20 3.97
CA GLY A 111 -7.73 10.97 3.58
C GLY A 111 -8.61 10.28 2.53
N PRO A 112 -9.80 10.86 2.27
CA PRO A 112 -10.72 10.41 1.24
C PRO A 112 -10.34 10.86 -0.19
N ASP A 113 -9.49 11.88 -0.33
CA ASP A 113 -9.11 12.45 -1.62
C ASP A 113 -7.68 12.03 -2.00
N ASP A 114 -7.42 11.93 -3.31
CA ASP A 114 -6.05 11.72 -3.82
C ASP A 114 -5.19 12.96 -3.48
N VAL A 115 -3.92 12.72 -3.18
CA VAL A 115 -2.96 13.80 -2.88
C VAL A 115 -1.80 13.75 -3.86
N ASP A 116 -1.58 14.85 -4.57
CA ASP A 116 -0.35 15.05 -5.33
C ASP A 116 0.76 15.51 -4.39
N VAL A 117 1.94 14.91 -4.55
CA VAL A 117 3.12 15.20 -3.77
C VAL A 117 4.27 15.46 -4.71
N ASN A 118 5.01 16.54 -4.44
CA ASN A 118 6.23 16.89 -5.16
C ASN A 118 7.38 16.92 -4.17
N ILE A 119 8.49 16.24 -4.47
CA ILE A 119 9.69 16.23 -3.61
C ILE A 119 10.89 16.70 -4.43
N TRP A 120 11.72 17.58 -3.86
CA TRP A 120 12.98 18.00 -4.45
C TRP A 120 14.11 18.13 -3.41
N PRO A 121 15.38 17.97 -3.83
CA PRO A 121 16.51 18.21 -2.95
C PRO A 121 16.65 19.70 -2.63
N GLN A 122 17.17 20.01 -1.43
CA GLN A 122 17.64 21.36 -1.08
C GLN A 122 19.00 21.71 -1.70
#